data_AF-A0A7L8SKW1-F1
#
_entry.id   AF-A0A7L8SKW1-F1
#
_cell.length_a   1.000
_cell.length_b   1.000
_cell.length_c   1.000
_cell.angle_alpha   90.00
_cell.angle_beta   90.00
_cell.angle_gamma   90.00
#
_symmetry.space_group_name_H-M   'P 1'
#
loop_
_entity.id
_entity.type
_entity.pdbx_description
1 polymer ?
#
loop_
_entity_poly.entity_id
_entity_poly.type
_entity_poly.pdbx_seq_one_letter_code
_entity_poly.pdbx_strand_id
1 'polypeptide(L)' 'MAKLPMHMATVTLCLPFDIDSEAEVTALRCAGIPVDALGNAESGYLFVRLANNRCDNIFRWFSNRLEQKSSEP' A
#
# COMPACT_ATOMS: atom_id res chain seq x y z
N MET A 1 -22.80 -14.04 -12.17
CA MET A 1 -21.52 -14.41 -11.50
C MET A 1 -20.94 -13.12 -10.94
N ALA A 2 -21.05 -12.90 -9.63
CA ALA A 2 -20.45 -11.74 -8.99
C ALA A 2 -18.92 -11.88 -9.10
N LYS A 3 -18.30 -11.10 -9.99
CA LYS A 3 -16.86 -10.86 -9.95
C LYS A 3 -16.63 -10.15 -8.62
N LEU A 4 -16.28 -10.93 -7.58
CA LEU A 4 -15.74 -10.36 -6.35
C LEU A 4 -14.68 -9.36 -6.80
N PRO A 5 -14.80 -8.08 -6.43
CA PRO A 5 -13.76 -7.10 -6.70
C PRO A 5 -12.56 -7.65 -5.96
N MET A 6 -11.67 -8.31 -6.71
CA MET A 6 -10.40 -8.74 -6.19
C MET A 6 -9.79 -7.44 -5.70
N HIS A 7 -9.74 -7.26 -4.39
CA HIS A 7 -9.07 -6.15 -3.73
C HIS A 7 -7.59 -6.35 -4.05
N MET A 8 -7.21 -6.02 -5.28
CA MET A 8 -5.85 -6.08 -5.77
C MET A 8 -5.22 -4.80 -5.29
N ALA A 9 -4.14 -4.96 -4.52
CA ALA A 9 -3.30 -3.83 -4.16
C ALA A 9 -2.89 -3.13 -5.46
N THR A 10 -3.22 -1.84 -5.57
CA THR A 10 -2.86 -1.01 -6.72
C THR A 10 -1.35 -0.98 -6.89
N VAL A 11 -0.61 -0.96 -5.77
CA VAL A 11 0.85 -1.07 -5.75
C VAL A 11 1.25 -2.08 -4.68
N THR A 12 2.15 -2.99 -5.05
CA THR A 12 2.83 -3.88 -4.10
C THR A 12 4.33 -3.62 -4.20
N LEU A 13 4.93 -3.20 -3.10
CA LEU A 13 6.35 -2.88 -3.00
C LEU A 13 6.95 -3.73 -1.88
N CYS A 14 8.09 -4.37 -2.15
CA CYS A 14 8.88 -5.06 -1.15
C CYS A 14 10.13 -4.23 -0.90
N LEU A 15 10.39 -3.88 0.35
CA LEU A 15 11.56 -3.11 0.77
C LEU A 15 12.36 -3.92 1.78
N PRO A 16 13.69 -3.88 1.75
CA PRO A 16 14.50 -4.60 2.72
C PRO A 16 14.24 -4.06 4.13
N PHE A 17 14.22 -4.94 5.13
CA PHE A 17 13.95 -4.53 6.52
C PHE A 17 14.96 -3.52 7.09
N ASP A 18 16.20 -3.55 6.58
CA ASP A 18 17.31 -2.70 7.02
C ASP A 18 17.36 -1.33 6.31
N ILE A 19 16.33 -0.97 5.54
CA ILE A 19 16.27 0.33 4.84
C ILE A 19 16.01 1.47 5.83
N ASP A 20 16.68 2.59 5.63
CA ASP A 20 16.44 3.81 6.40
C ASP A 20 14.99 4.30 6.23
N SER A 21 14.40 4.88 7.28
CA SER A 21 13.03 5.38 7.25
C SER A 21 12.79 6.44 6.17
N GLU A 22 13.77 7.32 5.89
CA GLU A 22 13.66 8.30 4.82
C GLU A 22 13.72 7.64 3.43
N ALA A 23 14.54 6.60 3.30
CA ALA A 23 14.66 5.82 2.08
C ALA A 23 13.41 4.94 1.84
N GLU A 24 12.77 4.45 2.89
CA GLU A 24 11.48 3.76 2.84
C GLU A 24 10.39 4.67 2.25
N VAL A 25 10.21 5.86 2.83
CA VAL A 25 9.23 6.86 2.38
C VAL A 25 9.50 7.27 0.94
N THR A 26 10.77 7.48 0.58
CA THR A 26 11.17 7.82 -0.78
C THR A 26 10.84 6.69 -1.76
N ALA A 27 11.08 5.44 -1.38
CA ALA A 27 10.77 4.29 -2.22
C ALA A 27 9.26 4.09 -2.40
N LEU A 28 8.46 4.31 -1.34
CA LEU A 28 7.00 4.29 -1.40
C LEU A 28 6.47 5.37 -2.35
N ARG A 29 6.96 6.62 -2.23
CA ARG A 29 6.60 7.71 -3.14
C ARG A 29 7.04 7.44 -4.58
N CYS A 30 8.23 6.90 -4.77
CA CYS A 30 8.74 6.50 -6.09
C CYS A 30 7.88 5.40 -6.72
N ALA A 31 7.35 4.48 -5.91
CA ALA A 31 6.38 3.47 -6.34
C ALA A 31 4.97 4.02 -6.62
N GLY A 32 4.74 5.32 -6.43
CA GLY A 32 3.45 5.97 -6.64
C GLY A 32 2.46 5.82 -5.48
N ILE A 33 2.95 5.46 -4.29
CA ILE A 33 2.13 5.38 -3.08
C ILE A 33 2.13 6.77 -2.42
N PRO A 34 0.96 7.39 -2.21
CA PRO A 34 0.86 8.67 -1.53
C PRO A 34 1.07 8.46 -0.02
N VAL A 35 2.33 8.60 0.42
CA VAL A 35 2.73 8.59 1.83
C VAL A 35 3.30 9.93 2.28
N ASP A 36 3.03 10.27 3.54
CA ASP A 36 3.59 11.44 4.23
C ASP A 36 5.07 11.22 4.62
N ALA A 37 5.74 12.27 5.09
CA ALA A 37 7.11 12.21 5.62
C ALA A 37 7.31 11.17 6.75
N LEU A 38 6.23 10.78 7.43
CA LEU A 38 6.24 9.72 8.45
C LEU A 38 5.96 8.31 7.91
N GLY A 39 5.76 8.12 6.58
CA GLY A 39 5.42 6.83 5.98
C GLY A 39 3.95 6.43 6.09
N ASN A 40 3.11 7.33 6.61
CA ASN A 40 1.66 7.13 6.69
C ASN A 40 1.01 7.43 5.35
N ALA A 41 0.08 6.58 4.90
CA ALA A 41 -0.66 6.88 3.67
C ALA A 41 -1.57 8.09 3.83
N GLU A 42 -1.39 9.08 2.96
CA GLU A 42 -2.20 10.29 2.92
C GLU A 42 -3.58 10.04 2.30
N SER A 43 -3.70 9.00 1.45
CA SER A 43 -4.95 8.64 0.80
C SER A 43 -5.02 7.14 0.47
N GLY A 44 -6.20 6.56 0.63
CA GLY A 44 -6.42 5.12 0.46
C GLY A 44 -6.04 4.31 1.69
N TYR A 45 -5.69 3.04 1.46
CA TYR A 45 -5.30 2.11 2.53
C TYR A 45 -3.91 1.56 2.23
N LEU A 46 -2.99 1.68 3.19
CA LEU A 46 -1.65 1.10 3.11
C LEU A 46 -1.54 -0.02 4.13
N PHE A 47 -1.40 -1.23 3.60
CA PHE A 47 -1.13 -2.41 4.40
C PHE A 47 0.38 -2.64 4.44
N VAL A 48 0.95 -2.62 5.63
CA VAL A 48 2.37 -2.89 5.86
C VAL A 48 2.49 -4.21 6.59
N ARG A 49 3.25 -5.14 6.00
CA ARG A 49 3.68 -6.36 6.68
C ARG A 49 5.17 -6.27 6.93
N LEU A 50 5.53 -5.96 8.17
CA LEU A 50 6.91 -5.99 8.64
C LEU A 50 7.38 -7.44 8.73
N ALA A 51 8.46 -7.78 8.03
CA ALA A 51 9.00 -9.13 8.09
C ALA A 51 9.88 -9.27 9.33
N ASN A 52 9.31 -9.82 10.40
CA ASN A 52 9.98 -9.94 11.70
C ASN A 52 11.17 -10.93 11.74
N ASN A 53 11.61 -11.50 10.60
CA ASN A 53 12.79 -12.38 10.54
C ASN A 53 13.21 -12.86 9.12
N ARG A 54 12.58 -12.40 8.03
CA ARG A 54 12.86 -12.86 6.66
C ARG A 54 12.82 -11.70 5.66
N CYS A 55 13.92 -10.98 5.62
CA CYS A 55 14.45 -10.20 4.51
C CYS A 55 13.71 -8.89 4.11
N ASP A 56 12.38 -8.84 3.98
CA ASP A 56 11.72 -7.67 3.34
C ASP A 56 10.36 -7.28 3.94
N ASN A 57 10.18 -5.99 4.23
CA ASN A 57 8.91 -5.33 4.51
C ASN A 57 8.05 -5.28 3.24
N ILE A 58 6.82 -5.74 3.33
CA ILE A 58 5.88 -5.76 2.20
C ILE A 58 4.84 -4.66 2.40
N PHE A 59 4.83 -3.69 1.49
CA PHE A 59 3.90 -2.59 1.43
C PHE A 59 2.88 -2.83 0.32
N ARG A 60 1.60 -2.80 0.66
CA ARG A 60 0.51 -2.99 -0.28
C ARG A 60 -0.44 -1.81 -0.17
N TRP A 61 -0.45 -0.98 -1.19
CA TRP A 61 -1.33 0.18 -1.24
C TRP A 61 -2.57 -0.12 -2.07
N PHE A 62 -3.70 0.39 -1.58
CA PHE A 62 -5.01 0.26 -2.21
C PHE A 62 -5.56 1.68 -2.38
N SER A 63 -5.69 2.11 -3.64
CA SER A 63 -6.37 3.37 -3.93
C SER A 63 -7.84 3.25 -3.54
N ASN A 64 -8.39 4.27 -2.87
CA ASN A 64 -9.83 4.35 -2.55
C ASN A 64 -10.72 4.59 -3.80
N ARG A 65 -10.27 4.20 -5.00
CA ARG A 65 -10.95 4.54 -6.26
C ARG A 65 -11.96 3.48 -6.73
N LEU A 66 -12.18 2.41 -5.98
CA LEU A 66 -13.22 1.41 -6.20
C LEU A 66 -13.65 0.95 -4.80
N GLU A 67 -14.88 1.15 -4.30
CA GLU A 67 -16.16 1.09 -4.98
C GLU A 67 -17.17 2.12 -4.41
N GLN A 68 -17.36 3.24 -5.09
CA GLN A 68 -18.68 3.86 -5.15
C GLN A 68 -19.46 3.17 -6.27
N LYS A 69 -20.01 1.99 -5.99
CA LYS A 69 -21.21 1.50 -6.72
C LYS A 69 -21.91 0.41 -5.92
N SER A 70 -22.80 0.84 -5.05
CA SER A 70 -24.08 0.21 -4.69
C SER A 70 -24.82 1.25 -3.82
N SER A 71 -25.14 2.44 -4.35
CA SER A 71 -26.49 2.71 -4.90
C SER A 71 -27.20 1.46 -5.42
N GLU A 72 -28.21 0.98 -4.69
CA GLU A 72 -29.62 1.18 -5.07
C GLU A 72 -30.58 0.57 -4.00
N PRO A 73 -31.89 0.89 -4.07
CA PRO A 73 -32.72 1.49 -3.00
C PRO A 73 -33.41 0.53 -2.02
#